data_AF-A0A1G2FQS9-F1
#
_entry.id   AF-A0A1G2FQS9-F1
#
_cell.length_a   1.000
_cell.length_b   1.000
_cell.length_c   1.000
_cell.angle_alpha   90.00
_cell.angle_beta   90.00
_cell.angle_gamma   90.00
#
_symmetry.space_group_name_H-M   'P 1'
#
loop_
_entity.id
_entity.type
_entity.pdbx_description
1 polymer ?
#
loop_
_entity_poly.entity_id
_entity_poly.type
_entity_poly.pdbx_seq_one_letter_code
_entity_poly.pdbx_strand_id
1 'polypeptide(L)'
;MNNKKIFLIIGLIIIGYGSSGFGQDKFTAFRALAAESLPSLPPSQIPFLNVSIFEGDLIRAVGDIDVYIVKYVGSKKFKRLILSPSVFDSYGHLKWGNIKDIDESIVDSFAISDLVRAANDYKVYKLIPEGDAGQRLWIKTAEVFIEQGLDWDAVHQVNQVERDSYVDGPAIEK
;
A
#
# COMPACT_ATOMS: atom_id res chain seq x y z
N MET A 1 36.65 -1.48 3.92
CA MET A 1 36.17 -2.31 5.05
C MET A 1 34.72 -1.95 5.30
N ASN A 2 33.77 -2.82 4.94
CA ASN A 2 32.58 -3.04 5.77
C ASN A 2 31.78 -4.26 5.29
N ASN A 3 31.43 -5.06 6.28
CA ASN A 3 31.01 -6.45 6.21
C ASN A 3 29.56 -6.59 5.72
N LYS A 4 29.34 -7.35 4.65
CA LYS A 4 27.99 -7.81 4.28
C LYS A 4 27.64 -9.04 5.13
N LYS A 5 26.73 -8.85 6.08
CA LYS A 5 26.08 -9.93 6.83
C LYS A 5 25.27 -10.79 5.86
N ILE A 6 25.62 -12.06 5.78
CA ILE A 6 24.85 -13.12 5.11
C ILE A 6 23.69 -13.48 6.04
N PHE A 7 22.45 -13.28 5.60
CA PHE A 7 21.27 -13.83 6.25
C PHE A 7 20.83 -15.09 5.51
N LEU A 8 20.91 -16.20 6.25
CA LEU A 8 20.47 -17.54 5.90
C LEU A 8 18.93 -17.58 6.04
N ILE A 9 18.18 -17.86 4.97
CA ILE A 9 16.74 -18.12 5.08
C ILE A 9 16.51 -19.62 5.22
N ILE A 10 15.82 -19.95 6.31
CA ILE A 10 15.47 -21.25 6.85
C ILE A 10 14.24 -21.78 6.08
N GLY A 11 14.20 -23.10 5.85
CA GLY A 11 13.34 -23.74 4.86
C GLY A 11 11.85 -23.85 5.16
N LEU A 12 11.12 -24.38 4.17
CA LEU A 12 9.73 -24.81 4.28
C LEU A 12 9.64 -26.32 4.04
N ILE A 13 9.21 -27.03 5.09
CA ILE A 13 8.92 -28.47 5.10
C ILE A 13 7.57 -28.69 4.41
N ILE A 14 7.52 -29.56 3.41
CA ILE A 14 6.24 -30.09 2.88
C ILE A 14 6.06 -31.51 3.41
N ILE A 15 5.06 -31.69 4.27
CA ILE A 15 4.62 -32.98 4.82
C ILE A 15 3.84 -33.70 3.72
N GLY A 16 4.36 -34.83 3.24
CA GLY A 16 3.65 -35.71 2.30
C GLY A 16 2.82 -36.74 3.06
N TYR A 17 1.51 -36.74 2.84
CA TYR A 17 0.66 -37.92 3.08
C TYR A 17 0.23 -38.48 1.73
N GLY A 18 0.64 -39.71 1.44
CA GLY A 18 0.12 -40.48 0.32
C GLY A 18 -1.19 -41.14 0.68
N SER A 19 -2.12 -41.21 -0.28
CA SER A 19 -3.04 -42.34 -0.35
C SER A 19 -3.31 -42.68 -1.82
N SER A 20 -3.27 -43.97 -2.04
CA SER A 20 -3.32 -44.71 -3.29
C SER A 20 -4.75 -44.93 -3.78
N GLY A 21 -4.97 -44.71 -5.07
CA GLY A 21 -5.83 -45.59 -5.88
C GLY A 21 -7.24 -45.10 -6.20
N PHE A 22 -7.56 -45.22 -7.51
CA PHE A 22 -8.87 -45.26 -8.17
C PHE A 22 -9.50 -43.96 -8.71
N GLY A 23 -9.54 -43.86 -10.05
CA GLY A 23 -10.25 -42.83 -10.84
C GLY A 23 -9.45 -42.35 -12.07
N GLN A 24 -9.31 -43.20 -13.08
CA GLN A 24 -8.54 -42.98 -14.31
C GLN A 24 -9.42 -42.38 -15.42
N ASP A 25 -9.85 -41.14 -15.27
CA ASP A 25 -10.54 -40.41 -16.34
C ASP A 25 -10.81 -38.95 -15.93
N LYS A 26 -10.23 -38.02 -16.72
CA LYS A 26 -10.42 -36.54 -16.75
C LYS A 26 -9.32 -35.62 -16.20
N PHE A 27 -8.05 -36.03 -16.21
CA PHE A 27 -6.92 -35.08 -16.07
C PHE A 27 -5.79 -35.27 -17.09
N THR A 28 -6.11 -35.75 -18.31
CA THR A 28 -5.14 -35.82 -19.43
C THR A 28 -5.28 -34.60 -20.34
N ALA A 29 -4.84 -33.46 -19.84
CA ALA A 29 -4.35 -32.28 -20.54
C ALA A 29 -3.92 -31.37 -19.38
N PHE A 30 -2.70 -31.43 -18.89
CA PHE A 30 -1.50 -30.92 -19.53
C PHE A 30 -0.29 -31.75 -19.10
N ARG A 31 0.21 -32.61 -19.98
CA ARG A 31 1.58 -33.10 -19.87
C ARG A 31 2.29 -32.95 -21.21
N ALA A 32 3.45 -32.30 -21.10
CA ALA A 32 4.59 -32.27 -22.02
C ALA A 32 4.52 -31.31 -23.23
N LEU A 33 5.03 -30.08 -23.02
CA LEU A 33 5.92 -29.31 -23.90
C LEU A 33 6.26 -28.00 -23.14
N ALA A 34 7.47 -27.62 -22.73
CA ALA A 34 8.82 -28.09 -22.97
C ALA A 34 9.63 -27.86 -21.68
N ALA A 35 10.39 -28.86 -21.24
CA ALA A 35 11.59 -28.64 -20.44
C ALA A 35 12.73 -28.30 -21.40
N GLU A 36 12.61 -27.16 -22.08
CA GLU A 36 13.78 -26.47 -22.60
C GLU A 36 14.19 -25.50 -21.50
N SER A 37 15.48 -25.52 -21.17
CA SER A 37 16.10 -24.62 -20.20
C SER A 37 15.82 -23.18 -20.58
N LEU A 38 14.76 -22.59 -20.01
CA LEU A 38 14.61 -21.15 -20.01
C LEU A 38 15.85 -20.61 -19.30
N PRO A 39 16.66 -19.74 -19.93
CA PRO A 39 17.75 -19.09 -19.22
C PRO A 39 17.13 -18.44 -17.99
N SER A 40 17.68 -18.72 -16.80
CA SER A 40 17.26 -18.05 -15.57
C SER A 40 17.29 -16.55 -15.87
N LEU A 41 16.12 -15.91 -15.93
CA LEU A 41 16.07 -14.48 -16.21
C LEU A 41 16.97 -13.82 -15.17
N PRO A 42 17.87 -12.90 -15.57
CA PRO A 42 18.65 -12.16 -14.61
C PRO A 42 17.68 -11.51 -13.61
N PRO A 43 18.04 -11.37 -12.31
CA PRO A 43 17.17 -10.76 -11.30
C PRO A 43 16.58 -9.40 -11.71
N SER A 44 17.20 -8.77 -12.72
CA SER A 44 16.84 -7.49 -13.34
C SER A 44 15.71 -7.56 -14.38
N GLN A 45 15.14 -8.73 -14.67
CA GLN A 45 14.19 -8.90 -15.78
C GLN A 45 13.00 -9.79 -15.42
N ILE A 46 12.49 -9.67 -14.19
CA ILE A 46 11.08 -10.01 -13.96
C ILE A 46 10.27 -8.96 -14.74
N PRO A 47 9.43 -9.35 -15.69
CA PRO A 47 8.59 -8.39 -16.40
C PRO A 47 7.68 -7.72 -15.37
N PHE A 48 7.97 -6.47 -15.03
CA PHE A 48 7.05 -5.64 -14.28
C PHE A 48 5.77 -5.58 -15.11
N LEU A 49 4.70 -6.11 -14.53
CA LEU A 49 3.39 -6.00 -15.14
C LEU A 49 3.15 -4.50 -15.34
N ASN A 50 2.83 -4.07 -16.55
CA ASN A 50 2.32 -2.72 -16.80
C ASN A 50 0.97 -2.61 -16.09
N VAL A 51 1.02 -2.40 -14.78
CA VAL A 51 -0.15 -2.29 -13.91
C VAL A 51 -0.75 -0.92 -14.15
N SER A 52 -1.98 -0.92 -14.66
CA SER A 52 -2.78 0.30 -14.67
C SER A 52 -3.23 0.58 -13.24
N ILE A 53 -2.89 1.77 -12.75
CA ILE A 53 -3.27 2.29 -11.44
C ILE A 53 -4.36 3.33 -11.64
N PHE A 54 -5.51 3.10 -11.04
CA PHE A 54 -6.72 3.90 -11.09
C PHE A 54 -7.00 4.56 -9.74
N GLU A 55 -7.94 5.50 -9.76
CA GLU A 55 -8.46 6.14 -8.55
C GLU A 55 -8.95 5.11 -7.53
N GLY A 56 -8.54 5.25 -6.27
CA GLY A 56 -8.96 4.38 -5.18
C GLY A 56 -8.27 3.01 -5.15
N ASP A 57 -7.33 2.74 -6.05
CA ASP A 57 -6.52 1.53 -5.97
C ASP A 57 -5.67 1.50 -4.70
N LEU A 58 -5.46 0.28 -4.21
CA LEU A 58 -4.53 -0.01 -3.13
C LEU A 58 -3.20 -0.46 -3.74
N ILE A 59 -2.11 0.18 -3.34
CA ILE A 59 -0.76 -0.11 -3.84
C ILE A 59 0.20 -0.33 -2.68
N ARG A 60 1.24 -1.13 -2.93
CA ARG A 60 2.34 -1.40 -2.00
C ARG A 60 3.61 -1.69 -2.78
N ALA A 61 4.74 -1.22 -2.28
CA ALA A 61 6.03 -1.57 -2.87
C ALA A 61 6.34 -3.06 -2.60
N VAL A 62 6.86 -3.77 -3.59
CA VAL A 62 7.20 -5.20 -3.43
C VAL A 62 8.14 -5.41 -2.23
N GLY A 63 7.69 -6.18 -1.23
CA GLY A 63 8.47 -6.49 -0.03
C GLY A 63 8.31 -5.48 1.11
N ASP A 64 7.54 -4.42 0.91
CA ASP A 64 7.14 -3.46 1.94
C ASP A 64 5.89 -3.95 2.69
N ILE A 65 5.60 -3.34 3.84
CA ILE A 65 4.39 -3.54 4.63
C ILE A 65 3.40 -2.37 4.45
N ASP A 66 3.88 -1.19 4.09
CA ASP A 66 3.05 0.01 4.01
C ASP A 66 2.09 -0.04 2.82
N VAL A 67 0.79 0.07 3.10
CA VAL A 67 -0.27 0.07 2.09
C VAL A 67 -0.75 1.49 1.86
N TYR A 68 -0.85 1.89 0.59
CA TYR A 68 -1.32 3.20 0.21
C TYR A 68 -2.61 3.12 -0.61
N ILE A 69 -3.50 4.09 -0.42
CA ILE A 69 -4.64 4.33 -1.32
C ILE A 69 -4.33 5.49 -2.26
N VAL A 70 -4.66 5.31 -3.53
CA VAL A 70 -4.39 6.27 -4.61
C VAL A 70 -5.53 7.26 -4.77
N LYS A 71 -5.17 8.53 -5.02
CA LYS A 71 -6.09 9.61 -5.39
C LYS A 71 -5.55 10.45 -6.54
N TYR A 72 -6.42 10.84 -7.44
CA TYR A 72 -6.20 11.65 -8.64
C TYR A 72 -7.07 12.89 -8.57
N VAL A 73 -6.45 14.04 -8.85
CA VAL A 73 -7.15 15.31 -8.99
C VAL A 73 -6.59 16.02 -10.22
N GLY A 74 -7.36 16.01 -11.31
CA GLY A 74 -6.86 16.45 -12.61
C GLY A 74 -5.66 15.62 -13.05
N SER A 75 -4.49 16.25 -13.22
CA SER A 75 -3.23 15.58 -13.56
C SER A 75 -2.38 15.19 -12.33
N LYS A 76 -2.78 15.61 -11.12
CA LYS A 76 -2.04 15.31 -9.88
C LYS A 76 -2.35 13.91 -9.42
N LYS A 77 -1.33 13.23 -8.90
CA LYS A 77 -1.42 11.88 -8.34
C LYS A 77 -0.91 11.88 -6.91
N PHE A 78 -1.73 11.40 -6.00
CA PHE A 78 -1.43 11.32 -4.59
C PHE A 78 -1.54 9.88 -4.10
N LYS A 79 -0.78 9.56 -3.07
CA LYS A 79 -0.89 8.34 -2.26
C LYS A 79 -1.08 8.73 -0.81
N ARG A 80 -1.95 8.02 -0.09
CA ARG A 80 -2.13 8.18 1.36
C ARG A 80 -1.89 6.86 2.05
N LEU A 81 -1.10 6.88 3.12
CA LEU A 81 -0.86 5.72 3.95
C LEU A 81 -2.16 5.25 4.63
N ILE A 82 -2.42 3.95 4.57
CA ILE A 82 -3.36 3.27 5.45
C ILE A 82 -2.58 2.88 6.71
N LEU A 83 -2.78 3.63 7.80
CA LEU A 83 -1.89 3.63 8.96
C LEU A 83 -1.61 2.24 9.54
N SER A 84 -2.63 1.39 9.60
CA SER A 84 -2.53 0.08 10.25
C SER A 84 -3.60 -0.89 9.73
N PRO A 85 -3.49 -2.19 10.00
CA PRO A 85 -4.50 -3.18 9.62
C PRO A 85 -5.89 -2.89 10.18
N SER A 86 -5.98 -2.35 11.41
CA SER A 86 -7.28 -1.99 12.01
C SER A 86 -7.94 -0.83 11.29
N VAL A 87 -7.16 0.15 10.82
CA VAL A 87 -7.66 1.22 9.95
C VAL A 87 -8.12 0.65 8.62
N PHE A 88 -7.34 -0.24 8.01
CA PHE A 88 -7.71 -0.90 6.75
C PHE A 88 -9.07 -1.61 6.88
N ASP A 89 -9.22 -2.45 7.90
CA ASP A 89 -10.42 -3.26 8.13
C ASP A 89 -11.65 -2.40 8.49
N SER A 90 -11.45 -1.19 9.01
CA SER A 90 -12.53 -0.24 9.27
C SER A 90 -13.22 0.24 7.98
N TYR A 91 -12.55 0.13 6.83
CA TYR A 91 -13.16 0.41 5.54
C TYR A 91 -13.78 -0.85 4.96
N GLY A 92 -15.09 -1.05 5.18
CA GLY A 92 -15.80 -2.26 4.74
C GLY A 92 -15.73 -2.59 3.23
N HIS A 93 -15.40 -1.60 2.40
CA HIS A 93 -15.23 -1.77 0.95
C HIS A 93 -13.80 -2.13 0.52
N LEU A 94 -12.79 -1.89 1.36
CA LEU A 94 -11.42 -2.30 1.06
C LEU A 94 -11.25 -3.81 1.24
N LYS A 95 -10.31 -4.38 0.49
CA LYS A 95 -9.99 -5.81 0.49
C LYS A 95 -8.48 -5.98 0.37
N TRP A 96 -7.87 -6.73 1.28
CA TRP A 96 -6.44 -7.01 1.26
C TRP A 96 -5.99 -7.65 -0.07
N GLY A 97 -6.83 -8.48 -0.67
CA GLY A 97 -6.57 -9.09 -1.99
C GLY A 97 -6.61 -8.12 -3.18
N ASN A 98 -7.03 -6.86 -2.98
CA ASN A 98 -7.02 -5.83 -4.01
C ASN A 98 -5.71 -5.00 -4.01
N ILE A 99 -4.81 -5.26 -3.05
CA ILE A 99 -3.52 -4.57 -2.99
C ILE A 99 -2.67 -5.01 -4.19
N LYS A 100 -2.17 -4.03 -4.94
CA LYS A 100 -1.27 -4.23 -6.06
C LYS A 100 0.17 -4.08 -5.57
N ASP A 101 0.91 -5.18 -5.53
CA ASP A 101 2.35 -5.16 -5.32
C ASP A 101 3.03 -4.68 -6.61
N ILE A 102 3.69 -3.52 -6.52
CA ILE A 102 4.32 -2.83 -7.66
C ILE A 102 5.73 -2.34 -7.31
N ASP A 103 6.48 -1.89 -8.30
CA ASP A 103 7.82 -1.36 -8.10
C ASP A 103 7.81 -0.08 -7.22
N GLU A 104 8.81 0.04 -6.34
CA GLU A 104 8.97 1.18 -5.43
C GLU A 104 9.01 2.51 -6.20
N SER A 105 9.68 2.57 -7.37
CA SER A 105 9.74 3.79 -8.18
C SER A 105 8.37 4.22 -8.72
N ILE A 106 7.46 3.27 -8.94
CA ILE A 106 6.07 3.58 -9.33
C ILE A 106 5.32 4.12 -8.12
N VAL A 107 5.45 3.50 -6.95
CA VAL A 107 4.85 3.99 -5.69
C VAL A 107 5.34 5.41 -5.38
N ASP A 108 6.62 5.70 -5.59
CA ASP A 108 7.22 7.02 -5.34
C ASP A 108 6.88 8.09 -6.37
N SER A 109 6.33 7.69 -7.53
CA SER A 109 5.80 8.65 -8.50
C SER A 109 4.51 9.35 -8.03
N PHE A 110 3.87 8.86 -6.96
CA PHE A 110 2.71 9.48 -6.33
C PHE A 110 3.15 10.38 -5.18
N ALA A 111 2.68 11.62 -5.15
CA ALA A 111 2.96 12.53 -4.04
C ALA A 111 2.30 12.02 -2.76
N ILE A 112 3.02 12.01 -1.64
CA ILE A 112 2.43 11.67 -0.35
C ILE A 112 1.40 12.75 0.02
N SER A 113 0.19 12.31 0.35
CA SER A 113 -0.81 13.14 1.00
C SER A 113 -0.94 12.74 2.46
N ASP A 114 -0.48 13.63 3.32
CA ASP A 114 -0.63 13.57 4.77
C ASP A 114 -1.80 14.46 5.25
N LEU A 115 -2.64 14.95 4.33
CA LEU A 115 -3.74 15.85 4.64
C LEU A 115 -5.07 15.11 4.60
N VAL A 116 -5.85 15.17 5.67
CA VAL A 116 -7.13 14.48 5.77
C VAL A 116 -8.24 15.35 6.36
N ARG A 117 -9.47 15.03 5.97
CA ARG A 117 -10.70 15.54 6.59
C ARG A 117 -11.64 14.37 6.80
N ALA A 118 -12.15 14.18 8.03
CA ALA A 118 -13.15 13.15 8.25
C ALA A 118 -14.47 13.51 7.56
N ALA A 119 -15.21 12.50 7.13
CA ALA A 119 -16.56 12.70 6.60
C ALA A 119 -17.43 13.47 7.63
N ASN A 120 -18.14 14.50 7.16
CA ASN A 120 -18.96 15.41 7.98
C ASN A 120 -18.19 16.24 9.03
N ASP A 121 -16.88 16.34 8.91
CA ASP A 121 -16.05 17.24 9.71
C ASP A 121 -15.54 18.38 8.81
N TYR A 122 -15.48 19.60 9.35
CA TYR A 122 -14.91 20.76 8.64
C TYR A 122 -13.40 20.88 8.84
N LYS A 123 -12.84 20.21 9.86
CA LYS A 123 -11.43 20.31 10.23
C LYS A 123 -10.55 19.53 9.27
N VAL A 124 -9.51 20.19 8.75
CA VAL A 124 -8.43 19.53 8.02
C VAL A 124 -7.26 19.28 8.97
N TYR A 125 -6.75 18.06 8.95
CA TYR A 125 -5.62 17.64 9.75
C TYR A 125 -4.43 17.32 8.86
N LYS A 126 -3.23 17.68 9.34
CA LYS A 126 -1.98 17.10 8.87
C LYS A 126 -1.64 15.89 9.73
N LEU A 127 -1.34 14.76 9.10
CA LEU A 127 -1.01 13.50 9.76
C LEU A 127 0.50 13.33 9.85
N ILE A 128 0.97 12.87 11.00
CA ILE A 128 2.38 12.53 11.24
C ILE A 128 2.40 11.08 11.74
N PRO A 129 2.56 10.09 10.84
CA PRO A 129 2.61 8.68 11.22
C PRO A 129 3.93 8.34 11.93
N GLU A 130 3.84 7.41 12.88
CA GLU A 130 4.94 6.81 13.63
C GLU A 130 4.59 5.31 13.86
N GLY A 131 4.93 4.48 12.87
CA GLY A 131 4.48 3.08 12.82
C GLY A 131 2.96 2.98 12.64
N ASP A 132 2.31 2.11 13.41
CA ASP A 132 0.84 1.91 13.40
C ASP A 132 0.07 2.99 14.21
N ALA A 133 0.75 4.02 14.68
CA ALA A 133 0.20 5.14 15.44
C ALA A 133 0.67 6.48 14.83
N GLY A 134 0.25 7.60 15.41
CA GLY A 134 0.76 8.90 14.98
C GLY A 134 -0.02 10.06 15.56
N GLN A 135 0.31 11.27 15.11
CA GLN A 135 -0.36 12.49 15.50
C GLN A 135 -1.20 13.08 14.36
N ARG A 136 -2.31 13.70 14.70
CA ARG A 136 -3.05 14.59 13.80
C ARG A 136 -2.96 16.02 14.32
N LEU A 137 -2.56 16.92 13.46
CA LEU A 137 -2.40 18.33 13.78
C LEU A 137 -3.49 19.10 13.06
N TRP A 138 -4.38 19.74 13.82
CA TRP A 138 -5.48 20.51 13.23
C TRP A 138 -4.94 21.80 12.60
N ILE A 139 -5.19 21.99 11.30
CA ILE A 139 -4.95 23.27 10.62
C ILE A 139 -6.17 24.17 10.85
N LYS A 140 -5.98 25.21 11.67
CA LYS A 140 -7.11 26.00 12.21
C LYS A 140 -7.89 26.79 11.18
N THR A 141 -7.20 27.33 10.17
CA THR A 141 -7.81 28.25 9.20
C THR A 141 -7.33 27.97 7.77
N ALA A 142 -8.13 28.39 6.80
CA ALA A 142 -7.74 28.36 5.40
C ALA A 142 -6.54 29.27 5.09
N GLU A 143 -6.38 30.38 5.83
CA GLU A 143 -5.21 31.25 5.73
C GLU A 143 -3.94 30.49 6.09
N VAL A 144 -3.92 29.80 7.23
CA VAL A 144 -2.77 28.97 7.65
C VAL A 144 -2.52 27.85 6.64
N PHE A 145 -3.58 27.23 6.12
CA PHE A 145 -3.43 26.21 5.08
C PHE A 145 -2.68 26.74 3.84
N ILE A 146 -3.05 27.93 3.36
CA ILE A 146 -2.41 28.58 2.21
C ILE A 146 -0.99 29.05 2.55
N GLU A 147 -0.78 29.66 3.73
CA GLU A 147 0.54 30.13 4.19
C GLU A 147 1.55 28.98 4.33
N GLN A 148 1.09 27.79 4.72
CA GLN A 148 1.90 26.56 4.78
C GLN A 148 2.19 25.95 3.40
N GLY A 149 1.67 26.54 2.31
CA GLY A 149 1.83 26.04 0.95
C GLY A 149 1.15 24.68 0.72
N LEU A 150 0.14 24.35 1.52
CA LEU A 150 -0.56 23.07 1.43
C LEU A 150 -1.53 23.08 0.24
N ASP A 151 -1.76 21.89 -0.32
CA ASP A 151 -2.58 21.70 -1.51
C ASP A 151 -3.95 21.13 -1.14
N TRP A 152 -5.02 21.88 -1.44
CA TRP A 152 -6.39 21.42 -1.20
C TRP A 152 -6.71 20.15 -1.99
N ASP A 153 -6.07 19.95 -3.14
CA ASP A 153 -6.25 18.73 -3.94
C ASP A 153 -5.64 17.50 -3.26
N ALA A 154 -4.64 17.69 -2.38
CA ALA A 154 -4.06 16.59 -1.63
C ALA A 154 -5.01 16.09 -0.54
N VAL A 155 -5.94 16.88 -0.02
CA VAL A 155 -6.78 16.50 1.14
C VAL A 155 -7.64 15.26 0.84
N HIS A 156 -7.44 14.18 1.58
CA HIS A 156 -8.28 12.98 1.50
C HIS A 156 -9.47 13.07 2.43
N GLN A 157 -10.64 12.64 1.94
CA GLN A 157 -11.74 12.36 2.84
C GLN A 157 -11.53 10.96 3.46
N VAL A 158 -11.56 10.89 4.79
CA VAL A 158 -11.35 9.64 5.55
C VAL A 158 -12.56 9.34 6.44
N ASN A 159 -12.67 8.11 6.92
CA ASN A 159 -13.66 7.77 7.95
C ASN A 159 -13.20 8.29 9.34
N GLN A 160 -14.11 8.25 10.32
CA GLN A 160 -13.78 8.70 11.68
C GLN A 160 -12.76 7.80 12.37
N VAL A 161 -12.82 6.48 12.12
CA VAL A 161 -11.90 5.50 12.73
C VAL A 161 -10.46 5.79 12.37
N GLU A 162 -10.18 6.08 11.10
CA GLU A 162 -8.85 6.46 10.65
C GLU A 162 -8.42 7.78 11.30
N ARG A 163 -9.25 8.83 11.24
CA ARG A 163 -8.91 10.12 11.88
C ARG A 163 -8.59 9.92 13.37
N ASP A 164 -9.36 9.10 14.07
CA ASP A 164 -9.25 8.86 15.51
C ASP A 164 -8.18 7.83 15.90
N SER A 165 -7.56 7.16 14.92
CA SER A 165 -6.37 6.33 15.14
C SER A 165 -5.11 7.15 15.42
N TYR A 166 -5.13 8.44 15.09
CA TYR A 166 -4.08 9.40 15.42
C TYR A 166 -4.45 10.16 16.69
N VAL A 167 -3.48 10.34 17.59
CA VAL A 167 -3.64 11.20 18.78
C VAL A 167 -3.56 12.67 18.40
N ASP A 168 -4.18 13.55 19.19
CA ASP A 168 -4.08 14.99 18.92
C ASP A 168 -2.64 15.49 19.15
N GLY A 169 -2.07 16.10 18.13
CA GLY A 169 -0.84 16.88 18.20
C GLY A 169 -1.12 18.38 18.38
N PRO A 170 -0.07 19.22 18.47
CA PRO A 170 -0.24 20.67 18.52
C PRO A 170 -0.92 21.18 17.25
N ALA A 171 -1.92 22.05 17.40
CA ALA A 171 -2.58 22.66 16.25
C ALA A 171 -1.58 23.50 15.42
N ILE A 172 -1.82 23.58 14.12
CA ILE A 172 -1.08 24.46 13.22
C ILE A 172 -1.90 25.75 13.14
N GLU A 173 -1.34 26.80 13.74
CA GLU A 173 -1.94 28.11 13.87
C GLU A 173 -0.87 29.21 13.82
N LYS A 174 -1.32 30.45 13.74
CA LYS A 174 -0.50 31.66 13.60
C LYS A 174 -0.24 32.30 14.95
#